data_AF-A0A7W9GBI0-F1
#
_entry.id   AF-A0A7W9GBI0-F1
#
_cell.length_a   1.000
_cell.length_b   1.000
_cell.length_c   1.000
_cell.angle_alpha   90.00
_cell.angle_beta   90.00
_cell.angle_gamma   90.00
#
_symmetry.space_group_name_H-M   'P 1'
#
loop_
_entity.id
_entity.type
_entity.pdbx_description
1 polymer ?
#
loop_
_entity_poly.entity_id
_entity_poly.type
_entity_poly.pdbx_seq_one_letter_code
_entity_poly.pdbx_strand_id
1 'polypeptide(L)'
;MNHVPLRLERITDRDVHNDLILRLGAYRHVCDSYYLAVDESAQAGQNVADSLVRLLDQWGEHLQRLRLTGDTIFLPFDFSDQCTAWLRVSSPDGGQATVEAGWSSIEGWSFYPSDFTETAARVHDFKPVVNASVECDLGDLIAAVTQNREAFALHTNS
;
A
#
# COMPACT_ATOMS: atom_id res chain seq x y z
N MET A 1 1.34 -1.52 -23.25
CA MET A 1 0.76 -1.62 -21.89
C MET A 1 1.27 -0.41 -21.16
N ASN A 2 0.39 0.53 -20.83
CA ASN A 2 0.79 1.68 -20.03
C ASN A 2 1.09 1.16 -18.63
N HIS A 3 2.37 1.12 -18.27
CA HIS A 3 2.78 0.76 -16.92
C HIS A 3 2.31 1.89 -16.00
N VAL A 4 1.31 1.61 -15.17
CA VAL A 4 1.07 2.46 -14.00
C VAL A 4 2.33 2.38 -13.15
N PRO A 5 2.94 3.52 -12.80
CA PRO A 5 4.25 3.53 -12.17
C PRO A 5 4.14 3.27 -10.67
N LEU A 6 3.34 2.29 -10.25
CA LEU A 6 3.25 1.80 -8.87
C LEU A 6 3.99 0.48 -8.75
N ARG A 7 5.05 0.46 -7.93
CA ARG A 7 5.80 -0.76 -7.64
C ARG A 7 6.23 -0.79 -6.18
N LEU A 8 5.99 -1.92 -5.52
CA LEU A 8 6.47 -2.23 -4.17
C LEU A 8 7.44 -3.39 -4.30
N GLU A 9 8.69 -3.18 -3.89
CA GLU A 9 9.76 -4.16 -4.02
C GLU A 9 10.39 -4.40 -2.66
N ARG A 10 10.71 -5.65 -2.35
CA ARG A 10 11.64 -5.97 -1.28
C ARG A 10 13.06 -5.96 -1.84
N ILE A 11 13.94 -5.19 -1.21
CA ILE A 11 15.33 -5.01 -1.65
C ILE A 11 16.34 -5.83 -0.86
N THR A 12 15.95 -6.37 0.29
CA THR A 12 16.75 -7.30 1.08
C THR A 12 15.85 -8.16 1.96
N ASP A 13 16.22 -9.43 2.18
CA ASP A 13 15.53 -10.33 3.10
C ASP A 13 16.24 -10.45 4.46
N ARG A 14 17.33 -9.71 4.66
CA ARG A 14 18.21 -9.85 5.83
C ARG A 14 17.80 -9.01 7.04
N ASP A 15 16.92 -8.03 6.82
CA ASP A 15 16.49 -7.05 7.82
C ASP A 15 15.02 -6.70 7.56
N VAL A 16 14.40 -6.01 8.51
CA VAL A 16 13.02 -5.48 8.44
C VAL A 16 12.99 -3.94 8.47
N HIS A 17 14.17 -3.32 8.46
CA HIS A 17 14.35 -1.89 8.33
C HIS A 17 14.97 -1.54 6.98
N ASN A 18 14.43 -0.51 6.32
CA ASN A 18 14.83 -0.04 5.01
C ASN A 18 14.90 -1.17 3.97
N ASP A 19 14.01 -2.15 4.08
CA ASP A 19 14.03 -3.38 3.30
C ASP A 19 13.01 -3.38 2.16
N LEU A 20 12.15 -2.36 2.10
CA LEU A 20 11.18 -2.15 1.04
C LEU A 20 11.44 -0.85 0.28
N ILE A 21 11.02 -0.81 -0.99
CA ILE A 21 10.89 0.42 -1.77
C ILE A 21 9.50 0.49 -2.36
N LEU A 22 8.79 1.59 -2.09
CA LEU A 22 7.64 2.01 -2.87
C LEU A 22 8.09 2.99 -3.96
N ARG A 23 7.63 2.77 -5.19
CA ARG A 23 7.75 3.69 -6.33
C ARG A 23 6.36 4.12 -6.78
N LEU A 24 6.18 5.43 -6.98
CA LEU A 24 4.96 6.04 -7.52
C LEU A 24 5.36 7.13 -8.53
N GLY A 25 5.34 6.81 -9.83
CA GLY A 25 5.85 7.73 -10.84
C GLY A 25 7.35 7.98 -10.64
N ALA A 26 7.73 9.25 -10.48
CA ALA A 26 9.10 9.64 -10.13
C ALA A 26 9.38 9.59 -8.62
N TYR A 27 8.33 9.48 -7.78
CA TYR A 27 8.49 9.38 -6.34
C TYR A 27 9.02 7.99 -5.95
N ARG A 28 9.93 7.99 -4.97
CA ARG A 28 10.51 6.78 -4.40
C ARG A 28 10.62 6.96 -2.89
N HIS A 29 10.14 5.98 -2.14
CA HIS A 29 10.22 5.92 -0.69
C HIS A 29 10.85 4.60 -0.27
N VAL A 30 11.72 4.65 0.74
CA VAL A 30 12.26 3.44 1.40
C VAL A 30 11.43 3.22 2.65
N CYS A 31 10.88 2.02 2.80
CA CYS A 31 9.98 1.66 3.89
C CYS A 31 10.58 0.57 4.77
N ASP A 32 10.01 0.43 5.96
CA ASP A 32 10.30 -0.67 6.89
C ASP A 32 9.19 -1.73 6.82
N SER A 33 9.57 -3.00 6.73
CA SER A 33 8.64 -4.11 6.91
C SER A 33 8.45 -4.53 8.37
N TYR A 34 9.08 -3.83 9.33
CA TYR A 34 9.02 -4.17 10.76
C TYR A 34 7.59 -4.47 11.26
N TYR A 35 6.64 -3.56 11.05
CA TYR A 35 5.25 -3.75 11.51
C TYR A 35 4.49 -4.85 10.76
N LEU A 36 4.93 -5.23 9.56
CA LEU A 36 4.42 -6.42 8.86
C LEU A 36 4.97 -7.71 9.45
N ALA A 37 6.19 -7.67 10.00
CA ALA A 37 6.87 -8.81 10.62
C ALA A 37 6.37 -9.09 12.06
N VAL A 38 5.95 -8.05 12.77
CA VAL A 38 5.42 -8.16 14.15
C VAL A 38 3.89 -8.07 14.21
N ASP A 39 3.21 -8.24 13.08
CA ASP A 39 1.75 -8.31 13.03
C ASP A 39 1.26 -9.60 13.71
N GLU A 40 0.61 -9.47 14.87
CA GLU A 40 0.11 -10.58 15.67
C GLU A 40 -1.37 -10.90 15.42
N SER A 41 -2.00 -10.25 14.43
CA SER A 41 -3.41 -10.49 14.11
C SER A 41 -3.62 -11.90 13.57
N ALA A 42 -4.84 -12.43 13.71
CA ALA A 42 -5.22 -13.73 13.14
C ALA A 42 -5.15 -13.75 11.59
N GLN A 43 -5.05 -12.59 10.96
CA GLN A 43 -4.98 -12.42 9.51
C GLN A 43 -3.53 -12.19 9.01
N ALA A 44 -2.56 -12.13 9.92
CA ALA A 44 -1.15 -11.89 9.59
C ALA A 44 -0.56 -13.02 8.72
N GLY A 45 0.43 -12.66 7.91
CA GLY A 45 1.22 -13.63 7.15
C GLY A 45 2.17 -14.41 8.06
N GLN A 46 2.63 -15.59 7.61
CA GLN A 46 3.60 -16.39 8.37
C GLN A 46 5.01 -15.78 8.36
N ASN A 47 5.29 -14.90 7.40
CA ASN A 47 6.52 -14.15 7.24
C ASN A 47 6.19 -12.82 6.53
N VAL A 48 7.20 -11.96 6.37
CA VAL A 48 7.03 -10.63 5.73
C VAL A 48 6.46 -10.74 4.32
N ALA A 49 6.87 -11.71 3.50
CA ALA A 49 6.35 -11.85 2.15
C ALA A 49 4.87 -12.24 2.13
N ASP A 50 4.44 -13.16 3.00
CA ASP A 50 3.02 -13.49 3.19
C ASP A 50 2.23 -12.28 3.71
N SER A 51 2.79 -11.50 4.63
CA SER A 51 2.15 -10.28 5.15
C SER A 51 2.00 -9.22 4.06
N LEU A 52 2.99 -9.08 3.16
CA LEU A 52 2.90 -8.20 1.99
C LEU A 52 1.85 -8.67 1.00
N VAL A 53 1.75 -9.97 0.74
CA VAL A 53 0.67 -10.55 -0.07
C VAL A 53 -0.68 -10.20 0.54
N ARG A 54 -0.85 -10.35 1.85
CA ARG A 54 -2.09 -10.01 2.56
C ARG A 54 -2.42 -8.52 2.49
N LEU A 55 -1.43 -7.65 2.67
CA LEU A 55 -1.60 -6.20 2.53
C LEU A 55 -2.09 -5.84 1.12
N LEU A 56 -1.47 -6.43 0.09
CA LEU A 56 -1.81 -6.16 -1.30
C LEU A 56 -3.17 -6.78 -1.72
N ASP A 57 -3.57 -7.89 -1.12
CA ASP A 57 -4.93 -8.43 -1.27
C ASP A 57 -5.97 -7.41 -0.78
N GLN A 58 -5.77 -6.86 0.42
CA GLN A 58 -6.65 -5.79 0.94
C GLN A 58 -6.62 -4.55 0.03
N TRP A 59 -5.45 -4.13 -0.47
CA TRP A 59 -5.39 -3.01 -1.43
C TRP A 59 -6.24 -3.29 -2.67
N GLY A 60 -6.14 -4.51 -3.22
CA GLY A 60 -6.96 -4.94 -4.35
C GLY A 60 -8.45 -4.86 -4.05
N GLU A 61 -8.90 -5.36 -2.90
CA GLU A 61 -10.30 -5.31 -2.47
C GLU A 61 -10.82 -3.88 -2.33
N HIS A 62 -10.02 -2.97 -1.77
CA HIS A 62 -10.38 -1.55 -1.65
C HIS A 62 -10.46 -0.87 -3.03
N LEU A 63 -9.51 -1.14 -3.93
CA LEU A 63 -9.52 -0.61 -5.30
C LEU A 63 -10.70 -1.14 -6.13
N GLN A 64 -11.06 -2.41 -5.97
CA GLN A 64 -12.24 -2.98 -6.65
C GLN A 64 -13.53 -2.35 -6.13
N ARG A 65 -13.64 -2.09 -4.83
CA ARG A 65 -14.78 -1.35 -4.27
C ARG A 65 -14.82 0.08 -4.81
N LEU A 66 -13.69 0.77 -4.83
CA LEU A 66 -13.56 2.12 -5.38
C LEU A 66 -14.08 2.19 -6.82
N ARG A 67 -13.76 1.20 -7.65
CA ARG A 67 -14.23 1.11 -9.05
C ARG A 67 -15.75 1.09 -9.16
N LEU A 68 -16.45 0.52 -8.17
CA LEU A 68 -17.91 0.38 -8.19
C LEU A 68 -18.61 1.60 -7.59
N THR A 69 -18.05 2.20 -6.54
CA THR A 69 -18.70 3.27 -5.79
C THR A 69 -18.34 4.66 -6.28
N GLY A 70 -17.11 4.84 -6.77
CA GLY A 70 -16.51 6.14 -7.03
C GLY A 70 -16.32 6.94 -5.74
N ASP A 71 -15.08 7.12 -5.28
CA ASP A 71 -14.77 7.82 -4.02
C ASP A 71 -13.27 8.11 -3.88
N THR A 72 -12.80 8.24 -2.63
CA THR A 72 -11.40 8.24 -2.20
C THR A 72 -11.16 7.16 -1.16
N ILE A 73 -10.07 6.42 -1.30
CA ILE A 73 -9.59 5.42 -0.33
C ILE A 73 -8.15 5.71 0.08
N PHE A 74 -7.70 5.07 1.15
CA PHE A 74 -6.33 5.15 1.66
C PHE A 74 -5.72 3.76 1.80
N LEU A 75 -4.50 3.59 1.29
CA LEU A 75 -3.76 2.33 1.27
C LEU A 75 -2.40 2.51 2.00
N PRO A 76 -2.17 1.88 3.17
CA PRO A 76 -0.96 2.12 3.97
C PRO A 76 0.22 1.32 3.41
N PHE A 77 1.41 1.94 3.37
CA PHE A 77 2.60 1.31 2.79
C PHE A 77 3.89 1.44 3.62
N ASP A 78 3.91 2.28 4.65
CA ASP A 78 5.04 2.41 5.58
C ASP A 78 4.53 2.81 6.96
N PHE A 79 5.05 2.16 8.00
CA PHE A 79 4.50 2.20 9.35
C PHE A 79 5.61 2.63 10.30
N SER A 80 5.39 3.71 11.05
CA SER A 80 6.36 4.20 12.02
C SER A 80 5.67 4.51 13.35
N ASP A 81 6.46 4.66 14.41
CA ASP A 81 5.93 4.89 15.75
C ASP A 81 5.06 6.15 15.87
N GLN A 82 5.28 7.13 14.99
CA GLN A 82 4.67 8.47 15.10
C GLN A 82 3.72 8.82 13.94
N CYS A 83 3.79 8.07 12.84
CA CYS A 83 2.97 8.30 11.65
C CYS A 83 2.93 7.08 10.75
N THR A 84 2.06 7.13 9.75
CA THR A 84 1.96 6.12 8.70
C THR A 84 1.97 6.80 7.35
N ALA A 85 2.66 6.22 6.38
CA ALA A 85 2.60 6.64 4.98
C ALA A 85 1.47 5.90 4.25
N TRP A 86 0.71 6.67 3.46
CA TRP A 86 -0.47 6.20 2.75
C TRP A 86 -0.44 6.62 1.29
N LEU A 87 -0.99 5.77 0.42
CA LEU A 87 -1.47 6.18 -0.88
C LEU A 87 -2.92 6.66 -0.73
N ARG A 88 -3.21 7.91 -1.06
CA ARG A 88 -4.57 8.39 -1.31
C ARG A 88 -4.92 8.08 -2.76
N VAL A 89 -5.98 7.33 -2.99
CA VAL A 89 -6.48 7.00 -4.33
C VAL A 89 -7.86 7.60 -4.49
N SER A 90 -8.01 8.58 -5.38
CA SER A 90 -9.29 9.23 -5.69
C SER A 90 -9.72 8.87 -7.10
N SER A 91 -10.90 8.30 -7.26
CA SER A 91 -11.51 7.98 -8.56
C SER A 91 -13.01 8.26 -8.51
N PRO A 92 -13.44 9.51 -8.74
CA PRO A 92 -14.85 9.91 -8.58
C PRO A 92 -15.80 9.20 -9.56
N ASP A 93 -15.30 8.75 -10.71
CA ASP A 93 -16.08 8.06 -11.74
C ASP A 93 -15.83 6.54 -11.79
N GLY A 94 -14.97 6.02 -10.91
CA GLY A 94 -14.55 4.62 -10.91
C GLY A 94 -13.71 4.19 -12.12
N GLY A 95 -13.27 5.14 -12.96
CA GLY A 95 -12.48 4.90 -14.16
C GLY A 95 -11.09 5.48 -14.04
N GLN A 96 -10.97 6.81 -14.02
CA GLN A 96 -9.67 7.48 -13.87
C GLN A 96 -9.37 7.70 -12.39
N ALA A 97 -8.12 7.49 -12.01
CA ALA A 97 -7.65 7.62 -10.65
C ALA A 97 -6.49 8.63 -10.55
N THR A 98 -6.52 9.43 -9.50
CA THR A 98 -5.34 10.15 -9.00
C THR A 98 -4.80 9.39 -7.80
N VAL A 99 -3.51 9.07 -7.82
CA VAL A 99 -2.81 8.41 -6.72
C VAL A 99 -1.77 9.34 -6.15
N GLU A 100 -1.84 9.65 -4.86
CA GLU A 100 -0.90 10.52 -4.16
C GLU A 100 -0.25 9.77 -2.99
N ALA A 101 1.07 9.87 -2.85
CA ALA A 101 1.74 9.45 -1.63
C ALA A 101 1.71 10.58 -0.59
N GLY A 102 1.49 10.23 0.66
CA GLY A 102 1.44 11.19 1.77
C GLY A 102 1.51 10.53 3.13
N TRP A 103 1.30 11.33 4.16
CA TRP A 103 1.42 10.93 5.56
C TRP A 103 0.16 11.26 6.35
N SER A 104 -0.13 10.44 7.35
CA SER A 104 -1.10 10.73 8.41
C SER A 104 -0.42 10.56 9.76
N SER A 105 -0.83 11.31 10.77
CA SER A 105 -0.33 11.19 12.14
C SER A 105 -0.85 9.94 12.87
N ILE A 106 -1.58 9.06 12.20
CA ILE A 106 -1.93 7.75 12.76
C ILE A 106 -0.63 6.95 12.95
N GLU A 107 -0.35 6.57 14.18
CA GLU A 107 0.83 5.80 14.57
C GLU A 107 0.74 4.37 14.00
N GLY A 108 1.82 3.87 13.41
CA GLY A 108 1.88 2.56 12.76
C GLY A 108 1.66 1.39 13.72
N TRP A 109 1.98 1.53 15.00
CA TRP A 109 1.71 0.51 16.03
C TRP A 109 0.24 0.43 16.44
N SER A 110 -0.57 1.44 16.10
CA SER A 110 -1.95 1.55 16.59
C SER A 110 -2.95 0.65 15.84
N PHE A 111 -2.50 -0.05 14.79
CA PHE A 111 -3.30 -0.97 13.99
C PHE A 111 -2.42 -2.02 13.29
N TYR A 112 -3.04 -3.11 12.84
CA TYR A 112 -2.33 -4.17 12.15
C TYR A 112 -2.32 -3.93 10.63
N PRO A 113 -1.17 -4.05 9.95
CA PRO A 113 -1.13 -4.00 8.47
C PRO A 113 -2.05 -5.02 7.79
N SER A 114 -2.25 -6.19 8.40
CA SER A 114 -3.15 -7.24 7.91
C SER A 114 -4.65 -6.96 8.08
N ASP A 115 -5.02 -5.89 8.81
CA ASP A 115 -6.40 -5.43 8.97
C ASP A 115 -6.44 -3.90 9.19
N PHE A 116 -6.33 -3.14 8.10
CA PHE A 116 -6.25 -1.68 8.17
C PHE A 116 -7.58 -0.97 7.85
N THR A 117 -8.65 -1.71 7.52
CA THR A 117 -9.85 -1.14 6.90
C THR A 117 -10.52 -0.05 7.77
N GLU A 118 -10.70 -0.32 9.05
CA GLU A 118 -11.26 0.68 9.97
C GLU A 118 -10.35 1.89 10.15
N THR A 119 -9.03 1.67 10.14
CA THR A 119 -8.04 2.74 10.24
C THR A 119 -8.02 3.63 9.01
N ALA A 120 -8.06 3.06 7.81
CA ALA A 120 -8.13 3.84 6.57
C ALA A 120 -9.32 4.80 6.54
N ALA A 121 -10.48 4.39 7.07
CA ALA A 121 -11.67 5.24 7.15
C ALA A 121 -11.50 6.45 8.10
N ARG A 122 -10.53 6.41 9.01
CA ARG A 122 -10.24 7.48 9.99
C ARG A 122 -9.13 8.44 9.52
N VAL A 123 -8.56 8.22 8.34
CA VAL A 123 -7.54 9.12 7.78
C VAL A 123 -8.21 10.44 7.40
N HIS A 124 -8.06 11.46 8.25
CA HIS A 124 -8.65 12.79 8.05
C HIS A 124 -7.59 13.91 7.97
N ASP A 125 -6.35 13.60 8.30
CA ASP A 125 -5.24 14.54 8.41
C ASP A 125 -4.16 14.33 7.33
N PHE A 126 -4.51 13.62 6.25
CA PHE A 126 -3.58 13.26 5.17
C PHE A 126 -2.85 14.49 4.61
N LYS A 127 -1.51 14.42 4.60
CA LYS A 127 -0.62 15.43 4.05
C LYS A 127 0.13 14.84 2.84
N PRO A 128 -0.21 15.25 1.60
CA PRO A 128 0.47 14.75 0.41
C PRO A 128 1.93 15.19 0.41
N VAL A 129 2.81 14.30 -0.07
CA VAL A 129 4.19 14.66 -0.42
C VAL A 129 4.17 15.43 -1.74
N VAL A 130 4.89 16.55 -1.78
CA VAL A 130 4.97 17.42 -2.95
C VAL A 130 5.50 16.63 -4.15
N ASN A 131 4.81 16.73 -5.29
CA ASN A 131 5.14 16.05 -6.55
C ASN A 131 5.16 14.51 -6.47
N ALA A 132 4.54 13.90 -5.47
CA ALA A 132 4.39 12.46 -5.35
C ALA A 132 2.99 12.00 -5.78
N SER A 133 2.60 12.37 -7.01
CA SER A 133 1.27 12.09 -7.56
C SER A 133 1.37 11.56 -8.99
N VAL A 134 0.45 10.67 -9.36
CA VAL A 134 0.25 10.19 -10.73
C VAL A 134 -1.23 10.07 -11.05
N GLU A 135 -1.58 10.35 -12.30
CA GLU A 135 -2.89 10.05 -12.86
C GLU A 135 -2.80 8.77 -13.69
N CYS A 136 -3.79 7.88 -13.55
CA CYS A 136 -3.84 6.63 -14.28
C CYS A 136 -5.26 6.07 -14.43
N ASP A 137 -5.42 5.07 -15.30
CA ASP A 137 -6.62 4.22 -15.28
C ASP A 137 -6.63 3.36 -14.01
N LEU A 138 -7.79 3.28 -13.34
CA LEU A 138 -7.97 2.51 -12.12
C LEU A 138 -7.81 0.99 -12.38
N GLY A 139 -8.19 0.51 -13.56
CA GLY A 139 -7.96 -0.87 -13.96
C GLY A 139 -6.47 -1.20 -14.09
N ASP A 140 -5.69 -0.29 -14.67
CA ASP A 140 -4.24 -0.46 -14.75
C ASP A 140 -3.58 -0.40 -13.36
N LEU A 141 -4.09 0.45 -12.44
CA LEU A 141 -3.63 0.49 -11.04
C LEU A 141 -3.90 -0.84 -10.31
N ILE A 142 -5.11 -1.38 -10.45
CA ILE A 142 -5.47 -2.69 -9.92
C ILE A 142 -4.53 -3.77 -10.48
N ALA A 143 -4.27 -3.76 -11.78
CA ALA A 143 -3.36 -4.72 -12.40
C ALA A 143 -1.93 -4.60 -11.85
N ALA A 144 -1.45 -3.37 -11.59
CA ALA A 144 -0.16 -3.14 -10.95
C ALA A 144 -0.12 -3.71 -9.52
N VAL A 145 -1.16 -3.48 -8.70
CA VAL A 145 -1.24 -4.08 -7.35
C VAL A 145 -1.21 -5.61 -7.42
N THR A 146 -1.97 -6.21 -8.34
CA THR A 146 -1.94 -7.66 -8.56
C THR A 146 -0.55 -8.18 -8.94
N GLN A 147 0.17 -7.48 -9.83
CA GLN A 147 1.53 -7.86 -10.21
C GLN A 147 2.51 -7.80 -9.03
N ASN A 148 2.41 -6.76 -8.17
CA ASN A 148 3.22 -6.68 -6.95
C ASN A 148 2.91 -7.86 -6.01
N ARG A 149 1.62 -8.21 -5.86
CA ARG A 149 1.18 -9.33 -5.03
C ARG A 149 1.73 -10.67 -5.53
N GLU A 150 1.61 -10.92 -6.82
CA GLU A 150 2.14 -12.13 -7.47
C GLU A 150 3.66 -12.24 -7.31
N ALA A 151 4.38 -11.11 -7.42
CA ALA A 151 5.83 -11.08 -7.21
C ALA A 151 6.19 -11.58 -5.81
N PHE A 152 5.49 -11.15 -4.75
CA PHE A 152 5.75 -11.63 -3.39
C PHE A 152 5.31 -13.09 -3.17
N ALA A 153 4.20 -13.52 -3.77
CA ALA A 153 3.71 -14.90 -3.65
C ALA A 153 4.64 -15.96 -4.30
N LEU A 154 5.48 -15.56 -5.26
CA LEU A 154 6.50 -16.45 -5.82
C LEU A 154 7.66 -16.71 -4.84
N HIS A 155 7.95 -15.76 -3.95
CA HIS A 155 9.04 -15.87 -2.97
C HIS A 155 8.66 -16.71 -1.74
N THR A 156 7.37 -16.97 -1.51
CA THR A 156 6.89 -17.79 -0.38
C THR A 156 6.86 -19.29 -0.69
N ASN A 157 7.01 -19.68 -1.96
CA ASN A 157 7.02 -21.08 -2.41
C ASN A 157 8.45 -21.62 -2.68
N SER A 158 9.49 -20.88 -2.27
CA SER A 158 10.91 -21.25 -2.44
C SER A 158 11.54 -21.61 -1.11
#